data_AF-A0A971AKJ3-F1
#
_entry.id   AF-A0A971AKJ3-F1
#
_cell.length_a   1.000
_cell.length_b   1.000
_cell.length_c   1.000
_cell.angle_alpha   90.00
_cell.angle_beta   90.00
_cell.angle_gamma   90.00
#
_symmetry.space_group_name_H-M   'P 1'
#
loop_
_entity.id
_entity.type
_entity.pdbx_description
1 polymer ?
#
loop_
_entity_poly.entity_id
_entity_poly.type
_entity_poly.pdbx_seq_one_letter_code
_entity_poly.pdbx_strand_id
1 'polypeptide(L)'
;MFYHRKLTTEFRSCTSITAQVNEIVAESGVQEGVCLVSIPHTTAGLAITSFWDPRGLDDLLDEIDRNIPTRVSYKHQDSPYDASGHVKSAMMGTSATLIIHEGKTVLGSSQGLVFVEFDGPRPREFYVQIISKELYLEKGNVETTYMGMHDLTESIEQIVTRSGVRDGICHVSMLHSTAGLIVAPRDPLAARDVMEDIERMIPTRVDFKHRETASDAGGHVKTALTDSQFTLPVRDGKPMLGTEQAVVFAEYDGPRPRSYYVAVYAQ
;
A
#
# COMPACT_ATOMS: atom_id res chain seq x y z
N MET A 1 6.71 13.73 16.32
CA MET A 1 7.06 15.00 15.64
C MET A 1 6.15 15.14 14.44
N PHE A 2 5.62 16.33 14.19
CA PHE A 2 4.66 16.57 13.10
C PHE A 2 5.26 17.52 12.08
N TYR A 3 5.17 17.15 10.81
CA TYR A 3 5.72 17.90 9.68
C TYR A 3 4.62 18.15 8.64
N HIS A 4 4.77 19.26 7.93
CA HIS A 4 3.88 19.66 6.85
C HIS A 4 4.75 20.00 5.64
N ARG A 5 4.37 19.47 4.47
CA ARG A 5 4.98 19.79 3.17
C ARG A 5 3.89 20.13 2.17
N LYS A 6 4.23 21.01 1.24
CA LYS A 6 3.39 21.39 0.11
C LYS A 6 4.02 20.89 -1.18
N LEU A 7 3.18 20.55 -2.15
CA LEU A 7 3.60 20.22 -3.51
C LEU A 7 2.59 20.80 -4.50
N THR A 8 3.05 21.06 -5.72
CA THR A 8 2.15 21.39 -6.84
C THR A 8 2.07 20.16 -7.71
N THR A 9 0.85 19.74 -8.01
CA THR A 9 0.58 18.59 -8.88
C THR A 9 0.22 19.06 -10.27
N GLU A 10 0.47 18.22 -11.27
CA GLU A 10 -0.09 18.38 -12.61
C GLU A 10 -1.44 17.65 -12.70
N PHE A 11 -2.25 18.00 -13.71
CA PHE A 11 -3.47 17.24 -13.97
C PHE A 11 -3.14 15.78 -14.22
N ARG A 12 -3.78 14.87 -13.47
CA ARG A 12 -3.65 13.42 -13.64
C ARG A 12 -2.18 12.99 -13.61
N SER A 13 -1.56 13.08 -12.44
CA SER A 13 -0.12 12.86 -12.28
C SER A 13 0.21 12.00 -11.06
N CYS A 14 1.34 11.31 -11.15
CA CYS A 14 1.92 10.54 -10.06
C CYS A 14 3.25 11.21 -9.66
N THR A 15 3.35 11.70 -8.43
CA THR A 15 4.55 12.37 -7.91
C THR A 15 5.13 11.57 -6.75
N SER A 16 6.37 11.08 -6.87
CA SER A 16 7.04 10.44 -5.74
C SER A 16 7.35 11.46 -4.64
N ILE A 17 6.84 11.21 -3.43
CA ILE A 17 7.15 11.98 -2.22
C ILE A 17 8.16 11.26 -1.32
N THR A 18 8.68 10.11 -1.77
CA THR A 18 9.61 9.25 -1.03
C THR A 18 10.84 10.00 -0.52
N ALA A 19 11.49 10.80 -1.38
CA ALA A 19 12.69 11.54 -0.98
C ALA A 19 12.40 12.55 0.14
N GLN A 20 11.28 13.30 0.02
CA GLN A 20 10.87 14.28 1.04
C GLN A 20 10.52 13.60 2.37
N VAL A 21 9.90 12.42 2.33
CA VAL A 21 9.59 11.64 3.54
C VAL A 21 10.86 11.08 4.19
N ASN A 22 11.83 10.60 3.39
CA ASN A 22 13.12 10.13 3.90
C ASN A 22 13.94 11.25 4.53
N GLU A 23 13.92 12.45 3.95
CA GLU A 23 14.52 13.65 4.55
C GLU A 23 13.89 13.96 5.91
N ILE A 24 12.55 13.93 6.01
CA ILE A 24 11.85 14.15 7.28
C ILE A 24 12.24 13.10 8.34
N VAL A 25 12.33 11.82 7.94
CA VAL A 25 12.76 10.75 8.85
C VAL A 25 14.19 10.98 9.32
N ALA A 26 15.11 11.32 8.41
CA ALA A 26 16.50 11.63 8.77
C ALA A 26 16.61 12.87 9.69
N GLU A 27 15.87 13.94 9.39
CA GLU A 27 15.78 15.16 10.21
C GLU A 27 15.23 14.90 11.61
N SER A 28 14.34 13.90 11.76
CA SER A 28 13.74 13.55 13.04
C SER A 28 14.72 12.92 14.04
N GLY A 29 15.81 12.32 13.55
CA GLY A 29 16.79 11.58 14.35
C GLY A 29 16.26 10.26 14.96
N VAL A 30 15.00 9.90 14.71
CA VAL A 30 14.36 8.68 15.24
C VAL A 30 14.99 7.45 14.59
N GLN A 31 15.48 6.51 15.42
CA GLN A 31 16.06 5.26 14.93
C GLN A 31 15.01 4.19 14.68
N GLU A 32 14.10 4.00 15.65
CA GLU A 32 13.04 3.01 15.61
C GLU A 32 11.69 3.69 15.83
N GLY A 33 10.69 3.34 15.02
CA GLY A 33 9.35 3.92 15.15
C GLY A 33 8.48 3.78 13.92
N VAL A 34 7.50 4.68 13.81
CA VAL A 34 6.53 4.72 12.72
C VAL A 34 6.52 6.10 12.07
N CYS A 35 6.49 6.11 10.74
CA CYS A 35 6.26 7.29 9.91
C CYS A 35 4.87 7.18 9.29
N LEU A 36 3.90 7.94 9.83
CA LEU A 36 2.57 8.05 9.26
C LEU A 36 2.54 9.23 8.29
N VAL A 37 2.22 8.97 7.03
CA VAL A 37 2.02 9.99 5.99
C VAL A 37 0.53 10.09 5.68
N SER A 38 -0.02 11.29 5.64
CA SER A 38 -1.43 11.50 5.27
C SER A 38 -1.62 12.71 4.37
N ILE A 39 -2.65 12.66 3.52
CA ILE A 39 -3.03 13.74 2.63
C ILE A 39 -4.46 14.21 2.97
N PRO A 40 -4.69 15.51 3.22
CA PRO A 40 -6.03 16.04 3.50
C PRO A 40 -6.80 16.33 2.20
N HIS A 41 -6.76 15.42 1.23
CA HIS A 41 -7.28 15.64 -0.12
C HIS A 41 -8.21 14.50 -0.52
N THR A 42 -9.46 14.83 -0.82
CA THR A 42 -10.51 13.86 -1.15
C THR A 42 -10.55 13.49 -2.63
N THR A 43 -9.72 14.11 -3.47
CA THR A 43 -9.62 13.83 -4.92
C THR A 43 -8.18 13.44 -5.31
N ALA A 44 -7.41 12.97 -4.33
CA ALA A 44 -6.05 12.46 -4.51
C ALA A 44 -5.86 11.26 -3.58
N GLY A 45 -4.86 10.43 -3.83
CA GLY A 45 -4.55 9.28 -2.98
C GLY A 45 -3.04 9.10 -2.77
N LEU A 46 -2.69 8.13 -1.92
CA LEU A 46 -1.32 7.65 -1.74
C LEU A 46 -1.23 6.20 -2.19
N ALA A 47 -0.12 5.84 -2.84
CA ALA A 47 0.19 4.45 -3.19
C ALA A 47 1.65 4.13 -2.87
N ILE A 48 1.90 2.94 -2.32
CA ILE A 48 3.25 2.36 -2.30
C ILE A 48 3.36 1.42 -3.49
N THR A 49 4.14 1.82 -4.48
CA THR A 49 4.25 1.07 -5.74
C THR A 49 5.63 1.29 -6.38
N SER A 50 5.87 0.65 -7.52
CA SER A 50 7.06 0.88 -8.32
C SER A 50 7.07 2.30 -8.88
N PHE A 51 8.17 3.02 -8.68
CA PHE A 51 8.32 4.41 -9.13
C PHE A 51 9.48 4.63 -10.11
N TRP A 52 10.27 3.59 -10.40
CA TRP A 52 11.49 3.70 -11.20
C TRP A 52 11.23 3.92 -12.68
N ASP A 53 10.20 3.28 -13.23
CA ASP A 53 9.77 3.50 -14.61
C ASP A 53 8.52 4.41 -14.60
N PRO A 54 8.64 5.68 -15.05
CA PRO A 54 7.50 6.58 -15.14
C PRO A 54 6.33 6.01 -15.96
N ARG A 55 6.61 5.11 -16.92
CA ARG A 55 5.56 4.46 -17.72
C ARG A 55 4.66 3.54 -16.90
N GLY A 56 5.19 2.93 -15.83
CA GLY A 56 4.38 2.13 -14.91
C GLY A 56 3.39 3.00 -14.12
N LEU A 57 3.73 4.26 -13.86
CA LEU A 57 2.81 5.22 -13.25
C LEU A 57 1.72 5.68 -14.23
N ASP A 58 2.05 5.77 -15.53
CA ASP A 58 1.05 6.01 -16.57
C ASP A 58 0.08 4.83 -16.73
N ASP A 59 0.58 3.59 -16.59
CA ASP A 59 -0.25 2.38 -16.58
C ASP A 59 -1.19 2.33 -15.38
N LEU A 60 -0.69 2.74 -14.20
CA LEU A 60 -1.51 2.87 -13.00
C LEU A 60 -2.68 3.85 -13.23
N LEU A 61 -2.40 5.03 -13.76
CA LEU A 61 -3.43 6.03 -14.03
C LEU A 61 -4.44 5.55 -15.09
N ASP A 62 -3.96 4.89 -16.15
CA ASP A 62 -4.84 4.29 -17.17
C ASP A 62 -5.78 3.24 -16.57
N GLU A 63 -5.29 2.36 -15.70
CA GLU A 63 -6.13 1.32 -15.09
C GLU A 63 -7.10 1.88 -14.06
N ILE A 64 -6.71 2.91 -13.30
CA ILE A 64 -7.61 3.63 -12.41
C ILE A 64 -8.75 4.26 -13.23
N ASP A 65 -8.43 4.90 -14.35
CA ASP A 65 -9.42 5.52 -15.25
C ASP A 65 -10.30 4.46 -15.93
N ARG A 66 -9.75 3.28 -16.26
CA ARG A 66 -10.51 2.17 -16.85
C ARG A 66 -11.55 1.61 -15.87
N ASN A 67 -11.16 1.43 -14.61
CA ASN A 67 -12.05 0.88 -13.57
C ASN A 67 -13.04 1.93 -13.03
N ILE A 68 -12.60 3.19 -12.91
CA ILE A 68 -13.40 4.30 -12.37
C ILE A 68 -13.41 5.44 -13.40
N PRO A 69 -14.18 5.29 -14.50
CA PRO A 69 -14.14 6.25 -15.58
C PRO A 69 -14.76 7.57 -15.17
N THR A 70 -14.07 8.65 -15.54
CA THR A 70 -14.63 10.00 -15.53
C THR A 70 -15.84 10.05 -16.44
N ARG A 71 -17.00 10.41 -15.88
CA ARG A 71 -18.28 10.42 -16.59
C ARG A 71 -19.21 11.49 -16.04
N VAL A 72 -20.10 11.99 -16.88
CA VAL A 72 -21.10 13.01 -16.50
C VAL A 72 -22.29 12.44 -15.72
N SER A 73 -22.38 11.12 -15.57
CA SER A 73 -23.47 10.45 -14.86
C SER A 73 -23.27 10.31 -13.35
N TYR A 74 -22.14 10.82 -12.81
CA TYR A 74 -22.01 10.96 -11.36
C TYR A 74 -23.05 11.95 -10.81
N LYS A 75 -23.54 11.68 -9.61
CA LYS A 75 -24.52 12.54 -8.94
C LYS A 75 -23.91 13.83 -8.38
N HIS A 76 -22.64 13.78 -8.02
CA HIS A 76 -21.87 14.94 -7.58
C HIS A 76 -21.54 15.82 -8.81
N GLN A 77 -21.73 17.15 -8.71
CA GLN A 77 -21.92 18.03 -9.88
C GLN A 77 -20.88 19.14 -10.07
N ASP A 78 -19.76 19.17 -9.32
CA ASP A 78 -18.75 20.22 -9.52
C ASP A 78 -18.00 20.01 -10.86
N SER A 79 -17.45 18.80 -11.08
CA SER A 79 -16.98 18.38 -12.40
C SER A 79 -16.96 16.84 -12.50
N PRO A 80 -16.92 16.26 -13.72
CA PRO A 80 -16.74 14.82 -13.88
C PRO A 80 -15.44 14.28 -13.26
N TYR A 81 -14.37 15.08 -13.25
CA TYR A 81 -13.07 14.69 -12.69
C TYR A 81 -13.04 14.79 -11.17
N ASP A 82 -13.71 15.80 -10.60
CA ASP A 82 -13.89 15.92 -9.16
C ASP A 82 -14.70 14.73 -8.62
N ALA A 83 -15.85 14.45 -9.27
CA ALA A 83 -16.71 13.34 -8.88
C ALA A 83 -16.04 11.96 -9.00
N SER A 84 -15.29 11.71 -10.08
CA SER A 84 -14.54 10.46 -10.23
C SER A 84 -13.33 10.41 -9.29
N GLY A 85 -12.65 11.54 -9.08
CA GLY A 85 -11.52 11.71 -8.15
C GLY A 85 -11.88 11.34 -6.72
N HIS A 86 -13.08 11.69 -6.26
CA HIS A 86 -13.62 11.26 -4.98
C HIS A 86 -13.71 9.73 -4.84
N VAL A 87 -14.22 9.05 -5.86
CA VAL A 87 -14.34 7.59 -5.85
C VAL A 87 -12.97 6.92 -5.90
N LYS A 88 -12.06 7.43 -6.74
CA LYS A 88 -10.67 6.96 -6.85
C LYS A 88 -9.91 7.12 -5.54
N SER A 89 -10.01 8.28 -4.90
CA SER A 89 -9.40 8.57 -3.60
C SER A 89 -9.94 7.66 -2.50
N ALA A 90 -11.26 7.46 -2.45
CA ALA A 90 -11.88 6.58 -1.45
C ALA A 90 -11.47 5.12 -1.59
N MET A 91 -11.21 4.64 -2.81
CA MET A 91 -10.74 3.27 -3.05
C MET A 91 -9.25 3.09 -2.80
N MET A 92 -8.42 4.07 -3.15
CA MET A 92 -6.96 3.95 -3.03
C MET A 92 -6.43 4.31 -1.64
N GLY A 93 -7.13 5.19 -0.92
CA GLY A 93 -6.74 5.65 0.41
C GLY A 93 -5.88 6.92 0.40
N THR A 94 -5.85 7.58 1.55
CA THR A 94 -5.24 8.91 1.76
C THR A 94 -4.16 8.92 2.85
N SER A 95 -3.69 7.74 3.26
CA SER A 95 -2.65 7.57 4.26
C SER A 95 -1.76 6.36 3.97
N ALA A 96 -0.49 6.45 4.35
CA ALA A 96 0.47 5.35 4.33
C ALA A 96 1.23 5.30 5.67
N THR A 97 1.57 4.11 6.14
CA THR A 97 2.29 3.91 7.41
C THR A 97 3.59 3.19 7.14
N LEU A 98 4.74 3.85 7.27
CA LEU A 98 6.05 3.25 7.05
C LEU A 98 6.73 2.90 8.37
N ILE A 99 7.34 1.72 8.45
CA ILE A 99 8.22 1.36 9.57
C ILE A 99 9.50 2.21 9.47
N ILE A 100 9.97 2.74 10.59
CA ILE A 100 11.30 3.35 10.73
C ILE A 100 12.18 2.34 11.45
N HIS A 101 13.27 1.94 10.82
CA HIS A 101 14.27 1.02 11.37
C HIS A 101 15.66 1.53 11.02
N GLU A 102 16.57 1.57 11.99
CA GLU A 102 17.93 2.15 11.84
C GLU A 102 17.93 3.54 11.19
N GLY A 103 16.93 4.37 11.53
CA GLY A 103 16.79 5.74 11.04
C GLY A 103 16.36 5.85 9.58
N LYS A 104 15.83 4.78 8.97
CA LYS A 104 15.36 4.76 7.58
C LYS A 104 13.95 4.19 7.49
N THR A 105 13.18 4.66 6.52
CA THR A 105 11.91 3.99 6.18
C THR A 105 12.18 2.61 5.60
N VAL A 106 11.46 1.60 6.05
CA VAL A 106 11.52 0.25 5.50
C VAL A 106 10.64 0.19 4.25
N LEU A 107 11.27 0.36 3.08
CA LEU A 107 10.67 0.24 1.75
C LEU A 107 11.55 -0.67 0.87
N GLY A 108 10.93 -1.45 -0.01
CA GLY A 108 11.65 -2.24 -1.00
C GLY A 108 12.42 -1.37 -1.99
N SER A 109 13.49 -1.92 -2.59
CA SER A 109 14.31 -1.16 -3.54
C SER A 109 13.53 -0.65 -4.75
N SER A 110 12.48 -1.37 -5.17
CA SER A 110 11.57 -0.94 -6.23
C SER A 110 10.44 -0.04 -5.75
N GLN A 111 10.14 0.01 -4.44
CA GLN A 111 8.98 0.72 -3.90
C GLN A 111 9.27 2.19 -3.63
N GLY A 112 8.25 3.01 -3.85
CA GLY A 112 8.22 4.41 -3.42
C GLY A 112 6.82 4.79 -2.97
N LEU A 113 6.75 5.79 -2.08
CA LEU A 113 5.49 6.43 -1.71
C LEU A 113 5.16 7.52 -2.75
N VAL A 114 4.07 7.29 -3.47
CA VAL A 114 3.63 8.12 -4.59
C VAL A 114 2.33 8.85 -4.23
N PHE A 115 2.33 10.15 -4.42
CA PHE A 115 1.12 10.98 -4.41
C PHE A 115 0.45 10.88 -5.78
N VAL A 116 -0.82 10.47 -5.82
CA VAL A 116 -1.58 10.29 -7.06
C VAL A 116 -2.68 11.35 -7.13
N GLU A 117 -2.57 12.23 -8.11
CA GLU A 117 -3.49 13.33 -8.37
C GLU A 117 -4.55 12.92 -9.42
N PHE A 118 -5.83 13.09 -9.11
CA PHE A 118 -6.93 12.75 -10.02
C PHE A 118 -7.64 13.98 -10.64
N ASP A 119 -7.59 15.14 -9.98
CA ASP A 119 -8.40 16.33 -10.31
C ASP A 119 -7.59 17.64 -10.26
N GLY A 120 -6.27 17.53 -10.48
CA GLY A 120 -5.31 18.63 -10.51
C GLY A 120 -5.42 19.52 -11.77
N PRO A 121 -4.46 20.42 -12.02
CA PRO A 121 -3.38 20.81 -11.12
C PRO A 121 -3.92 21.64 -9.96
N ARG A 122 -3.51 21.36 -8.73
CA ARG A 122 -3.87 22.15 -7.55
C ARG A 122 -2.70 22.21 -6.57
N PRO A 123 -2.59 23.25 -5.74
CA PRO A 123 -1.73 23.20 -4.56
C PRO A 123 -2.20 22.05 -3.67
N ARG A 124 -1.29 21.12 -3.39
CA ARG A 124 -1.50 19.99 -2.48
C ARG A 124 -0.57 20.11 -1.29
N GLU A 125 -0.88 19.32 -0.30
CA GLU A 125 -0.10 19.20 0.92
C GLU A 125 -0.20 17.78 1.45
N PHE A 126 0.82 17.39 2.22
CA PHE A 126 0.82 16.16 2.97
C PHE A 126 1.42 16.43 4.35
N TYR A 127 1.01 15.60 5.30
CA TYR A 127 1.47 15.62 6.67
C TYR A 127 2.29 14.37 6.95
N VAL A 128 3.33 14.52 7.76
CA VAL A 128 4.12 13.41 8.27
C VAL A 128 4.15 13.46 9.79
N GLN A 129 3.68 12.40 10.42
CA GLN A 129 3.77 12.20 11.85
C GLN A 129 4.81 11.11 12.12
N ILE A 130 5.93 11.50 12.73
CA ILE A 130 6.96 10.58 13.21
C ILE A 130 6.67 10.25 14.68
N ILE A 131 6.54 8.96 14.98
CA ILE A 131 6.35 8.44 16.33
C ILE A 131 7.55 7.58 16.66
N SER A 132 8.41 8.05 17.57
CA SER A 132 9.49 7.23 18.11
C SER A 132 8.88 6.22 19.09
N LYS A 133 9.06 4.94 18.79
CA LYS A 133 8.55 3.84 19.60
C LYS A 133 9.42 2.64 19.32
N GLU A 134 9.91 2.01 20.38
CA GLU A 134 10.57 0.71 20.23
C GLU A 134 9.59 -0.30 19.64
N LEU A 135 10.11 -1.16 18.77
CA LEU A 135 9.32 -2.17 18.09
C LEU A 135 10.02 -3.52 18.12
N TYR A 136 9.22 -4.57 18.19
CA TYR A 136 9.69 -5.90 17.80
C TYR A 136 9.54 -6.01 16.28
N LEU A 137 10.65 -6.14 15.57
CA LEU A 137 10.68 -6.32 14.11
C LEU A 137 11.07 -7.75 13.77
N GLU A 138 10.25 -8.44 12.99
CA GLU A 138 10.61 -9.76 12.47
C GLU A 138 10.29 -9.85 10.97
N LYS A 139 11.22 -10.45 10.23
CA LYS A 139 11.05 -10.76 8.81
C LYS A 139 10.49 -12.18 8.66
N GLY A 140 9.30 -12.28 8.09
CA GLY A 140 8.72 -13.53 7.61
C GLY A 140 9.07 -13.81 6.15
N ASN A 141 8.96 -15.07 5.74
CA ASN A 141 9.12 -15.49 4.35
C ASN A 141 7.89 -16.29 3.91
N VAL A 142 7.59 -16.27 2.62
CA VAL A 142 6.51 -17.04 2.02
C VAL A 142 6.94 -17.53 0.64
N GLU A 143 6.76 -18.83 0.40
CA GLU A 143 6.92 -19.42 -0.92
C GLU A 143 5.63 -19.22 -1.71
N THR A 144 5.73 -18.58 -2.87
CA THR A 144 4.55 -18.18 -3.63
C THR A 144 4.32 -18.99 -4.89
N THR A 145 3.07 -19.04 -5.33
CA THR A 145 2.67 -19.50 -6.65
C THR A 145 2.15 -18.33 -7.45
N TYR A 146 2.29 -18.35 -8.78
CA TYR A 146 1.71 -17.32 -9.65
C TYR A 146 0.21 -17.17 -9.39
N MET A 147 -0.26 -15.94 -9.15
CA MET A 147 -1.65 -15.63 -8.79
C MET A 147 -2.14 -16.39 -7.54
N GLY A 148 -1.22 -16.69 -6.62
CA GLY A 148 -1.48 -17.37 -5.37
C GLY A 148 -1.99 -16.45 -4.28
N MET A 149 -2.89 -16.98 -3.45
CA MET A 149 -3.43 -16.36 -2.25
C MET A 149 -2.88 -17.13 -1.04
N HIS A 150 -1.90 -16.56 -0.35
CA HIS A 150 -1.14 -17.24 0.71
C HIS A 150 -1.51 -16.69 2.08
N ASP A 151 -2.18 -17.50 2.91
CA ASP A 151 -2.56 -17.12 4.28
C ASP A 151 -1.32 -16.97 5.17
N LEU A 152 -1.11 -15.77 5.70
CA LEU A 152 -0.03 -15.41 6.63
C LEU A 152 -0.49 -15.36 8.09
N THR A 153 -1.77 -15.61 8.37
CA THR A 153 -2.39 -15.35 9.67
C THR A 153 -1.65 -16.06 10.81
N GLU A 154 -1.43 -17.37 10.69
CA GLU A 154 -0.72 -18.13 11.72
C GLU A 154 0.71 -17.60 11.94
N SER A 155 1.41 -17.27 10.86
CA SER A 155 2.78 -16.77 10.97
C SER A 155 2.83 -15.41 11.69
N ILE A 156 1.88 -14.52 11.40
CA ILE A 156 1.76 -13.21 12.07
C ILE A 156 1.35 -13.38 13.54
N GLU A 157 0.39 -14.26 13.85
CA GLU A 157 0.01 -14.57 15.24
C GLU A 157 1.20 -15.08 16.05
N GLN A 158 2.02 -15.95 15.46
CA GLN A 158 3.24 -16.44 16.09
C GLN A 158 4.27 -15.33 16.30
N ILE A 159 4.44 -14.41 15.35
CA ILE A 159 5.33 -13.24 15.49
C ILE A 159 4.83 -12.33 16.63
N VAL A 160 3.53 -12.03 16.67
CA VAL A 160 2.93 -11.23 17.77
C VAL A 160 3.16 -11.93 19.10
N THR A 161 2.99 -13.26 19.17
CA THR A 161 3.26 -14.04 20.39
C THR A 161 4.73 -13.92 20.82
N ARG A 162 5.68 -14.05 19.88
CA ARG A 162 7.13 -13.91 20.15
C ARG A 162 7.51 -12.50 20.60
N SER A 163 6.81 -11.48 20.12
CA SER A 163 7.06 -10.08 20.52
C SER A 163 6.81 -9.82 22.00
N GLY A 164 5.98 -10.65 22.66
CA GLY A 164 5.57 -10.46 24.05
C GLY A 164 4.62 -9.27 24.27
N VAL A 165 4.26 -8.52 23.22
CA VAL A 165 3.32 -7.40 23.29
C VAL A 165 1.92 -7.91 23.55
N ARG A 166 1.29 -7.45 24.64
CA ARG A 166 -0.09 -7.79 24.97
C ARG A 166 -1.11 -6.87 24.31
N ASP A 167 -0.89 -5.56 24.38
CA ASP A 167 -1.81 -4.56 23.88
C ASP A 167 -1.02 -3.50 23.09
N GLY A 168 -1.49 -3.16 21.89
CA GLY A 168 -0.75 -2.29 20.99
C GLY A 168 -1.20 -2.40 19.53
N ILE A 169 -0.26 -2.31 18.59
CA ILE A 169 -0.51 -2.45 17.16
C ILE A 169 0.53 -3.38 16.51
N CYS A 170 0.08 -4.10 15.49
CA CYS A 170 0.88 -4.94 14.61
C CYS A 170 0.78 -4.33 13.21
N HIS A 171 1.88 -3.80 12.70
CA HIS A 171 1.98 -3.30 11.33
C HIS A 171 2.68 -4.36 10.48
N VAL A 172 2.04 -4.74 9.38
CA VAL A 172 2.56 -5.73 8.43
C VAL A 172 2.80 -5.02 7.12
N SER A 173 4.02 -5.14 6.58
CA SER A 173 4.38 -4.59 5.28
C SER A 173 5.19 -5.60 4.49
N MET A 174 5.15 -5.50 3.17
CA MET A 174 6.03 -6.28 2.32
C MET A 174 6.83 -5.36 1.40
N LEU A 175 8.05 -5.79 1.09
CA LEU A 175 8.99 -4.99 0.31
C LEU A 175 9.01 -5.41 -1.15
N HIS A 176 7.83 -5.71 -1.69
CA HIS A 176 7.61 -6.18 -3.06
C HIS A 176 6.57 -5.29 -3.73
N SER A 177 6.88 -4.79 -4.92
CA SER A 177 5.97 -3.93 -5.70
C SER A 177 5.05 -4.70 -6.64
N THR A 178 5.01 -6.04 -6.56
CA THR A 178 4.26 -6.94 -7.46
C THR A 178 3.50 -8.02 -6.69
N ALA A 179 3.06 -7.68 -5.49
CA ALA A 179 2.21 -8.49 -4.64
C ALA A 179 1.24 -7.59 -3.87
N GLY A 180 0.17 -8.13 -3.28
CA GLY A 180 -0.76 -7.43 -2.38
C GLY A 180 -0.72 -8.00 -0.95
N LEU A 181 -0.97 -7.16 0.07
CA LEU A 181 -1.24 -7.61 1.44
C LEU A 181 -2.68 -7.23 1.80
N ILE A 182 -3.58 -8.21 1.78
CA ILE A 182 -5.02 -7.97 1.94
C ILE A 182 -5.61 -8.78 3.08
N VAL A 183 -6.71 -8.27 3.63
CA VAL A 183 -7.61 -9.08 4.48
C VAL A 183 -8.64 -9.73 3.57
N ALA A 184 -8.66 -11.06 3.55
CA ALA A 184 -9.54 -11.85 2.68
C ALA A 184 -10.26 -12.94 3.51
N PRO A 185 -11.26 -13.63 2.94
CA PRO A 185 -11.85 -14.79 3.57
C PRO A 185 -10.79 -15.85 3.90
N ARG A 186 -10.92 -16.48 5.08
CA ARG A 186 -10.05 -17.58 5.51
C ARG A 186 -10.23 -18.84 4.65
N ASP A 187 -11.40 -19.01 4.06
CA ASP A 187 -11.64 -20.09 3.11
C ASP A 187 -10.80 -19.87 1.82
N PRO A 188 -9.93 -20.82 1.44
CA PRO A 188 -9.02 -20.64 0.33
C PRO A 188 -9.70 -20.64 -1.04
N LEU A 189 -10.94 -21.13 -1.18
CA LEU A 189 -11.69 -21.01 -2.44
C LEU A 189 -12.26 -19.59 -2.57
N ALA A 190 -12.88 -19.07 -1.52
CA ALA A 190 -13.34 -17.69 -1.48
C ALA A 190 -12.19 -16.68 -1.64
N ALA A 191 -11.00 -16.97 -1.09
CA ALA A 191 -9.81 -16.16 -1.32
C ALA A 191 -9.37 -16.18 -2.81
N ARG A 192 -9.52 -17.31 -3.51
CA ARG A 192 -9.24 -17.39 -4.95
C ARG A 192 -10.24 -16.58 -5.77
N ASP A 193 -11.52 -16.56 -5.39
CA ASP A 193 -12.51 -15.71 -6.05
C ASP A 193 -12.11 -14.23 -6.00
N VAL A 194 -11.56 -13.77 -4.86
CA VAL A 194 -11.00 -12.42 -4.73
C VAL A 194 -9.85 -12.17 -5.72
N MET A 195 -8.94 -13.14 -5.88
CA MET A 195 -7.85 -13.04 -6.87
C MET A 195 -8.38 -13.01 -8.31
N GLU A 196 -9.41 -13.79 -8.62
CA GLU A 196 -10.05 -13.75 -9.94
C GLU A 196 -10.66 -12.39 -10.24
N ASP A 197 -11.29 -11.75 -9.24
CA ASP A 197 -11.85 -10.41 -9.39
C ASP A 197 -10.75 -9.35 -9.53
N ILE A 198 -9.65 -9.46 -8.79
CA ILE A 198 -8.46 -8.61 -8.99
C ILE A 198 -7.92 -8.75 -10.42
N GLU A 199 -7.84 -9.97 -10.96
CA GLU A 199 -7.41 -10.22 -12.34
C GLU A 199 -8.41 -9.68 -13.36
N ARG A 200 -9.72 -9.74 -13.10
CA ARG A 200 -10.74 -9.10 -13.97
C ARG A 200 -10.62 -7.58 -13.94
N MET A 201 -10.36 -7.00 -12.76
CA MET A 201 -10.17 -5.57 -12.57
C MET A 201 -8.87 -5.06 -13.16
N ILE A 202 -7.80 -5.85 -13.19
CA ILE A 202 -6.50 -5.48 -13.77
C ILE A 202 -5.92 -6.72 -14.46
N PRO A 203 -6.36 -7.02 -15.70
CA PRO A 203 -5.94 -8.24 -16.38
C PRO A 203 -4.47 -8.17 -16.76
N THR A 204 -3.80 -9.31 -16.66
CA THR A 204 -2.42 -9.50 -17.11
C THR A 204 -2.39 -9.46 -18.62
N ARG A 205 -1.78 -8.42 -19.19
CA ARG A 205 -1.81 -8.15 -20.64
C ARG A 205 -0.58 -7.40 -21.11
N VAL A 206 -0.34 -7.47 -22.42
CA VAL A 206 0.94 -7.05 -23.04
C VAL A 206 0.97 -5.58 -23.48
N ASP A 207 -0.14 -4.86 -23.38
CA ASP A 207 -0.29 -3.47 -23.81
C ASP A 207 -0.04 -2.45 -22.69
N PHE A 208 0.43 -2.88 -21.52
CA PHE A 208 1.04 -1.99 -20.54
C PHE A 208 2.25 -1.27 -21.14
N LYS A 209 2.42 0.01 -20.78
CA LYS A 209 3.51 0.88 -21.23
C LYS A 209 4.83 0.52 -20.55
N HIS A 210 4.79 0.00 -19.32
CA HIS A 210 5.92 -0.55 -18.60
C HIS A 210 6.49 -1.75 -19.36
N ARG A 211 7.82 -1.75 -19.57
CA ARG A 211 8.49 -2.65 -20.54
C ARG A 211 9.29 -3.78 -19.90
N GLU A 212 8.68 -4.52 -18.99
CA GLU A 212 9.19 -5.81 -18.52
C GLU A 212 8.27 -6.94 -19.03
N THR A 213 7.68 -7.73 -18.14
CA THR A 213 6.68 -8.75 -18.48
C THR A 213 5.27 -8.20 -18.25
N ALA A 214 4.27 -8.84 -18.87
CA ALA A 214 2.86 -8.50 -18.64
C ALA A 214 2.46 -8.68 -17.17
N SER A 215 2.99 -9.72 -16.50
CA SER A 215 2.72 -10.01 -15.10
C SER A 215 3.38 -9.01 -14.15
N ASP A 216 4.61 -8.58 -14.45
CA ASP A 216 5.30 -7.55 -13.67
C ASP A 216 4.59 -6.19 -13.78
N ALA A 217 4.31 -5.74 -15.02
CA ALA A 217 3.59 -4.48 -15.27
C ALA A 217 2.21 -4.46 -14.62
N GLY A 218 1.41 -5.51 -14.82
CA GLY A 218 0.10 -5.64 -14.18
C GLY A 218 0.21 -5.79 -12.66
N GLY A 219 1.27 -6.45 -12.17
CA GLY A 219 1.54 -6.64 -10.75
C GLY A 219 1.73 -5.31 -10.00
N HIS A 220 2.45 -4.36 -10.59
CA HIS A 220 2.62 -3.01 -10.01
C HIS A 220 1.30 -2.27 -9.81
N VAL A 221 0.40 -2.35 -10.80
CA VAL A 221 -0.93 -1.73 -10.72
C VAL A 221 -1.78 -2.46 -9.68
N LYS A 222 -1.76 -3.80 -9.67
CA LYS A 222 -2.48 -4.60 -8.67
C LYS A 222 -2.03 -4.26 -7.26
N THR A 223 -0.72 -4.14 -7.01
CA THR A 223 -0.17 -3.71 -5.70
C THR A 223 -0.67 -2.34 -5.27
N ALA A 224 -0.74 -1.37 -6.19
CA ALA A 224 -1.27 -0.04 -5.86
C ALA A 224 -2.76 -0.07 -5.47
N LEU A 225 -3.54 -1.02 -6.00
CA LEU A 225 -4.94 -1.22 -5.67
C LEU A 225 -5.15 -2.01 -4.37
N THR A 226 -4.30 -3.01 -4.10
CA THR A 226 -4.46 -3.94 -2.98
C THR A 226 -3.59 -3.63 -1.76
N ASP A 227 -2.78 -2.58 -1.87
CA ASP A 227 -1.82 -2.11 -0.87
C ASP A 227 -0.68 -3.11 -0.60
N SER A 228 0.44 -2.58 -0.11
CA SER A 228 1.61 -3.36 0.29
C SER A 228 1.77 -3.47 1.81
N GLN A 229 0.79 -2.98 2.57
CA GLN A 229 0.85 -2.92 4.02
C GLN A 229 -0.55 -2.79 4.65
N PHE A 230 -0.65 -3.10 5.93
CA PHE A 230 -1.82 -2.76 6.76
C PHE A 230 -1.43 -2.78 8.24
N THR A 231 -2.33 -2.30 9.10
CA THR A 231 -2.12 -2.29 10.56
C THR A 231 -3.31 -2.95 11.26
N LEU A 232 -3.03 -3.86 12.20
CA LEU A 232 -4.01 -4.52 13.06
C LEU A 232 -3.79 -4.08 14.51
N PRO A 233 -4.87 -3.82 15.28
CA PRO A 233 -4.75 -3.74 16.73
C PRO A 233 -4.26 -5.08 17.30
N VAL A 234 -3.47 -5.02 18.37
CA VAL A 234 -3.11 -6.19 19.19
C VAL A 234 -3.80 -6.03 20.54
N ARG A 235 -4.48 -7.09 20.98
CA ARG A 235 -5.14 -7.15 22.28
C ARG A 235 -4.98 -8.53 22.90
N ASP A 236 -4.67 -8.57 24.19
CA ASP A 236 -4.41 -9.83 24.91
C ASP A 236 -3.39 -10.76 24.22
N GLY A 237 -2.39 -10.16 23.56
CA GLY A 237 -1.32 -10.87 22.85
C GLY A 237 -1.74 -11.44 21.50
N LYS A 238 -2.85 -10.98 20.92
CA LYS A 238 -3.36 -11.46 19.63
C LYS A 238 -3.65 -10.30 18.68
N PRO A 239 -3.30 -10.42 17.38
CA PRO A 239 -3.80 -9.49 16.38
C PRO A 239 -5.32 -9.63 16.27
N MET A 240 -6.01 -8.49 16.20
CA MET A 240 -7.48 -8.46 16.12
C MET A 240 -7.94 -8.67 14.68
N LEU A 241 -8.52 -9.84 14.42
CA LEU A 241 -9.16 -10.21 13.15
C LEU A 241 -10.53 -10.83 13.45
N GLY A 242 -11.48 -10.68 12.52
CA GLY A 242 -12.71 -11.45 12.53
C GLY A 242 -12.44 -12.95 12.32
N THR A 243 -13.36 -13.81 12.75
CA THR A 243 -13.18 -15.28 12.66
C THR A 243 -12.96 -15.77 11.22
N GLU A 244 -13.71 -15.18 10.29
CA GLU A 244 -13.63 -15.49 8.86
C GLU A 244 -12.58 -14.66 8.10
N GLN A 245 -11.85 -13.78 8.78
CA GLN A 245 -10.79 -12.98 8.18
C GLN A 245 -9.45 -13.69 8.29
N ALA A 246 -8.68 -13.62 7.21
CA ALA A 246 -7.29 -14.01 7.14
C ALA A 246 -6.46 -12.85 6.58
N VAL A 247 -5.22 -12.74 7.04
CA VAL A 247 -4.21 -11.92 6.36
C VAL A 247 -3.64 -12.74 5.22
N VAL A 248 -3.75 -12.23 4.00
CA VAL A 248 -3.34 -12.95 2.79
C VAL A 248 -2.30 -12.14 2.00
N PHE A 249 -1.21 -12.82 1.65
CA PHE A 249 -0.24 -12.37 0.67
C PHE A 249 -0.71 -12.81 -0.73
N ALA A 250 -1.08 -11.84 -1.56
CA ALA A 250 -1.52 -12.06 -2.94
C ALA A 250 -0.33 -11.90 -3.89
N GLU A 251 0.14 -12.96 -4.53
CA GLU A 251 1.27 -12.92 -5.47
C GLU A 251 0.79 -12.64 -6.90
N TYR A 252 1.35 -11.64 -7.58
CA TYR A 252 0.94 -11.28 -8.95
C TYR A 252 1.98 -11.62 -10.03
N ASP A 253 3.23 -11.85 -9.66
CA ASP A 253 4.34 -12.06 -10.61
C ASP A 253 5.32 -13.12 -10.07
N GLY A 254 4.77 -14.18 -9.48
CA GLY A 254 5.50 -15.37 -9.03
C GLY A 254 5.54 -16.48 -10.09
N PRO A 255 5.95 -17.71 -9.71
CA PRO A 255 6.39 -18.13 -8.39
C PRO A 255 7.78 -17.58 -8.04
N ARG A 256 7.95 -17.05 -6.82
CA ARG A 256 9.27 -16.68 -6.27
C ARG A 256 9.22 -16.58 -4.75
N PRO A 257 10.34 -16.83 -4.04
CA PRO A 257 10.38 -16.59 -2.61
C PRO A 257 10.13 -15.11 -2.31
N ARG A 258 9.19 -14.84 -1.42
CA ARG A 258 8.85 -13.50 -0.95
C ARG A 258 9.09 -13.36 0.54
N SER A 259 9.04 -12.13 0.98
CA SER A 259 9.19 -11.78 2.39
C SER A 259 8.31 -10.61 2.77
N TYR A 260 7.98 -10.56 4.05
CA TYR A 260 7.20 -9.51 4.68
C TYR A 260 7.81 -9.21 6.05
N TYR A 261 7.52 -8.04 6.57
CA TYR A 261 7.97 -7.55 7.86
C TYR A 261 6.77 -7.35 8.75
N VAL A 262 6.91 -7.77 10.00
CA VAL A 262 5.92 -7.57 11.04
C VAL A 262 6.57 -6.75 12.14
N ALA A 263 6.07 -5.54 12.32
CA ALA A 263 6.47 -4.62 13.37
C ALA A 263 5.39 -4.59 14.45
N VAL A 264 5.71 -5.00 15.67
CA VAL A 264 4.79 -5.01 16.81
C VAL A 264 5.20 -3.93 17.80
N TYR A 265 4.27 -3.02 18.06
CA TYR A 265 4.45 -1.87 18.94
C TYR A 265 3.54 -2.02 20.15
N ALA A 266 4.08 -1.93 21.36
CA ALA A 266 3.26 -1.84 22.57
C ALA A 266 2.51 -0.52 22.64
N GLN A 267 1.38 -0.47 23.36
CA GLN A 267 0.68 0.78 23.66
C GLN A 267 1.58 1.79 24.38
#